data_AF-A0A6B2V4X7-F1
#
_entry.id   AF-A0A6B2V4X7-F1
#
_cell.length_a   1.000
_cell.length_b   1.000
_cell.length_c   1.000
_cell.angle_alpha   90.00
_cell.angle_beta   90.00
_cell.angle_gamma   90.00
#
_symmetry.space_group_name_H-M   'P 1'
#
loop_
_entity.id
_entity.type
_entity.pdbx_description
1 polymer ?
#
loop_
_entity_poly.entity_id
_entity_poly.type
_entity_poly.pdbx_seq_one_letter_code
_entity_poly.pdbx_strand_id
1 'polypeptide(L)'
;AVVVAVPAPAAAALLSAEAPAAAAELRAVEYASMALITLAYRRSDADAALPDGSGFLVPPVDGRTIKASTFASRKWGWIADQDPDVTVLRTSVGRYSETEVLGRADADLVDVSRHDLREAVGLTAAPVETRVTRWTDGLPQYPVGHHARVARIRAHVGELPGLAVCGALYDGVGIPACVASAYAAVDQLGGDLTAVRELTAAPVRSLHGGAGE
;
A
#
# COMPACT_ATOMS: atom_id res chain seq x y z
N ALA A 1 4.57 -5.06 29.12
CA ALA A 1 3.58 -4.61 28.12
C ALA A 1 4.08 -4.99 26.73
N VAL A 2 3.17 -5.24 25.79
CA VAL A 2 3.45 -5.68 24.41
C VAL A 2 2.57 -4.89 23.43
N VAL A 3 3.16 -4.43 22.33
CA VAL A 3 2.42 -3.85 21.19
C VAL A 3 2.61 -4.77 19.99
N VAL A 4 1.50 -5.25 19.42
CA VAL A 4 1.50 -6.07 18.20
C VAL A 4 1.25 -5.17 17.00
N ALA A 5 2.32 -4.92 16.24
CA ALA A 5 2.33 -4.02 15.07
C ALA A 5 2.56 -4.76 13.73
N VAL A 6 2.36 -6.08 13.71
CA VAL A 6 2.54 -6.92 12.52
C VAL A 6 1.23 -7.01 11.70
N PRO A 7 1.28 -7.41 10.42
CA PRO A 7 0.09 -7.65 9.62
C PRO A 7 -0.88 -8.67 10.25
N ALA A 8 -2.15 -8.62 9.85
CA ALA A 8 -3.23 -9.40 10.46
C ALA A 8 -2.95 -10.92 10.52
N PRO A 9 -2.42 -11.58 9.46
CA PRO A 9 -2.14 -13.01 9.53
C PRO A 9 -1.11 -13.36 10.61
N ALA A 10 -0.06 -12.55 10.74
CA ALA A 10 0.96 -12.73 11.77
C ALA A 10 0.42 -12.41 13.17
N ALA A 11 -0.37 -11.34 13.31
CA ALA A 11 -1.02 -10.98 14.56
C ALA A 11 -1.98 -12.09 15.01
N ALA A 12 -2.75 -12.67 14.10
CA ALA A 12 -3.64 -13.78 14.40
C ALA A 12 -2.89 -15.03 14.88
N ALA A 13 -1.73 -15.33 14.30
CA ALA A 13 -0.89 -16.43 14.74
C ALA A 13 -0.37 -16.20 16.17
N LEU A 14 0.17 -15.01 16.44
CA LEU A 14 0.68 -14.63 17.76
C LEU A 14 -0.40 -14.62 18.85
N LEU A 15 -1.61 -14.18 18.51
CA LEU A 15 -2.73 -14.04 19.44
C LEU A 15 -3.62 -15.29 19.56
N SER A 16 -3.31 -16.35 18.83
CA SER A 16 -4.18 -17.53 18.71
C SER A 16 -4.53 -18.20 20.04
N ALA A 17 -3.58 -18.25 20.98
CA ALA A 17 -3.77 -18.84 22.30
C ALA A 17 -4.42 -17.86 23.30
N GLU A 18 -3.91 -16.63 23.36
CA GLU A 18 -4.28 -15.66 24.41
C GLU A 18 -5.58 -14.90 24.08
N ALA A 19 -5.85 -14.63 22.81
CA ALA A 19 -7.03 -13.90 22.34
C ALA A 19 -7.64 -14.58 21.09
N PRO A 20 -8.19 -15.81 21.21
CA PRO A 20 -8.66 -16.59 20.08
C PRO A 20 -9.75 -15.89 19.26
N ALA A 21 -10.61 -15.11 19.91
CA ALA A 21 -11.65 -14.31 19.24
C ALA A 21 -11.04 -13.15 18.41
N ALA A 22 -10.05 -12.43 18.95
CA ALA A 22 -9.31 -11.42 18.18
C ALA A 22 -8.58 -12.06 16.99
N ALA A 23 -7.95 -13.22 17.22
CA ALA A 23 -7.26 -13.96 16.17
C ALA A 23 -8.21 -14.42 15.04
N ALA A 24 -9.45 -14.77 15.35
CA ALA A 24 -10.45 -15.14 14.34
C ALA A 24 -10.83 -13.95 13.45
N GLU A 25 -11.05 -12.78 14.03
CA GLU A 25 -11.32 -11.55 13.28
C GLU A 25 -10.13 -11.14 12.40
N LEU A 26 -8.90 -11.26 12.93
CA LEU A 26 -7.67 -10.96 12.21
C LEU A 26 -7.43 -11.91 11.02
N ARG A 27 -7.75 -13.21 11.15
CA ARG A 27 -7.65 -14.18 10.04
C ARG A 27 -8.57 -13.86 8.88
N ALA A 28 -9.72 -13.23 9.14
CA ALA A 28 -10.69 -12.90 8.11
C ALA A 28 -10.29 -11.67 7.28
N VAL A 29 -9.18 -11.00 7.62
CA VAL A 29 -8.71 -9.81 6.92
C VAL A 29 -8.06 -10.22 5.61
N GLU A 30 -8.61 -9.68 4.52
CA GLU A 30 -8.09 -9.88 3.18
C GLU A 30 -7.01 -8.85 2.86
N TYR A 31 -6.02 -9.26 2.09
CA TYR A 31 -4.93 -8.40 1.65
C TYR A 31 -4.85 -8.41 0.12
N ALA A 32 -4.55 -7.24 -0.46
CA ALA A 32 -4.18 -7.15 -1.86
C ALA A 32 -2.67 -7.36 -2.02
N SER A 33 -2.32 -8.04 -3.10
CA SER A 33 -0.95 -8.20 -3.58
C SER A 33 -0.72 -7.32 -4.81
N MET A 34 0.52 -6.89 -5.03
CA MET A 34 0.87 -6.04 -6.16
C MET A 34 2.33 -6.21 -6.57
N ALA A 35 2.65 -5.78 -7.79
CA ALA A 35 4.03 -5.61 -8.22
C ALA A 35 4.25 -4.18 -8.72
N LEU A 36 5.45 -3.67 -8.45
CA LEU A 36 5.95 -2.40 -8.94
C LEU A 36 7.04 -2.68 -9.96
N ILE A 37 6.94 -2.05 -11.12
CA ILE A 37 7.96 -2.12 -12.16
C ILE A 37 8.56 -0.73 -12.28
N THR A 38 9.78 -0.57 -11.79
CA THR A 38 10.56 0.66 -11.94
C THR A 38 11.33 0.59 -13.24
N LEU A 39 11.20 1.62 -14.07
CA LEU A 39 11.84 1.73 -15.38
C LEU A 39 12.64 3.03 -15.43
N ALA A 40 13.90 2.94 -15.78
CA ALA A 40 14.78 4.07 -16.04
C ALA A 40 14.95 4.23 -17.55
N TYR A 41 14.87 5.46 -18.05
CA TYR A 41 15.04 5.80 -19.46
C TYR A 41 16.06 6.92 -19.59
N ARG A 42 16.74 7.01 -20.73
CA ARG A 42 17.44 8.26 -21.08
C ARG A 42 16.43 9.40 -21.10
N ARG A 43 16.80 10.53 -20.50
CA ARG A 43 15.91 11.68 -20.32
C ARG A 43 15.39 12.21 -21.65
N SER A 44 16.25 12.34 -22.66
CA SER A 44 15.87 12.77 -24.01
C SER A 44 14.78 11.89 -24.64
N ASP A 45 14.85 10.58 -24.41
CA ASP A 45 13.90 9.61 -24.97
C ASP A 45 12.57 9.64 -24.22
N ALA A 46 12.61 9.87 -22.90
CA ALA A 46 11.41 9.93 -22.05
C ALA A 46 10.66 11.26 -22.20
N ASP A 47 11.36 12.39 -22.21
CA ASP A 47 10.73 13.72 -22.25
C ASP A 47 10.02 14.01 -23.57
N ALA A 48 10.42 13.35 -24.65
CA ALA A 48 9.72 13.42 -25.93
C ALA A 48 8.32 12.79 -25.90
N ALA A 49 8.05 11.87 -24.95
CA ALA A 49 6.80 11.11 -24.89
C ALA A 49 5.96 11.40 -23.64
N LEU A 50 6.59 11.58 -22.48
CA LEU A 50 5.88 11.70 -21.21
C LEU A 50 5.16 13.06 -21.10
N PRO A 51 3.84 13.07 -20.78
CA PRO A 51 3.10 14.31 -20.57
C PRO A 51 3.45 14.97 -19.24
N ASP A 52 3.26 16.29 -19.15
CA ASP A 52 3.45 17.04 -17.90
C ASP A 52 2.64 16.44 -16.74
N GLY A 53 3.18 16.56 -15.53
CA GLY A 53 2.56 16.05 -14.32
C GLY A 53 3.30 14.87 -13.68
N SER A 54 2.65 14.26 -12.68
CA SER A 54 3.30 13.27 -11.80
C SER A 54 3.06 11.81 -12.20
N GLY A 55 2.29 11.57 -13.26
CA GLY A 55 1.87 10.26 -13.71
C GLY A 55 0.38 10.18 -14.00
N PHE A 56 -0.16 8.96 -14.08
CA PHE A 56 -1.56 8.69 -14.37
C PHE A 56 -2.07 7.44 -13.66
N LEU A 57 -3.39 7.37 -13.47
CA LEU A 57 -4.10 6.18 -13.01
C LEU A 57 -4.85 5.56 -14.19
N VAL A 58 -5.06 4.25 -14.13
CA VAL A 58 -5.75 3.49 -15.16
C VAL A 58 -6.99 2.84 -14.54
N PRO A 59 -8.20 3.25 -14.98
CA PRO A 59 -9.42 2.64 -14.47
C PRO A 59 -9.50 1.17 -14.93
N PRO A 60 -10.14 0.27 -14.15
CA PRO A 60 -10.23 -1.15 -14.52
C PRO A 60 -10.89 -1.41 -15.88
N VAL A 61 -11.74 -0.50 -16.35
CA VAL A 61 -12.48 -0.63 -17.61
C VAL A 61 -11.62 -0.40 -18.87
N ASP A 62 -10.42 0.15 -18.71
CA ASP A 62 -9.55 0.53 -19.85
C ASP A 62 -8.77 -0.65 -20.45
N GLY A 63 -8.95 -1.88 -19.94
CA GLY A 63 -8.35 -3.10 -20.49
C GLY A 63 -6.81 -3.20 -20.37
N ARG A 64 -6.17 -2.18 -19.80
CA ARG A 64 -4.72 -2.14 -19.53
C ARG A 64 -4.38 -2.92 -18.27
N THR A 65 -3.20 -3.53 -18.28
CA THR A 65 -2.72 -4.37 -17.18
C THR A 65 -2.17 -3.52 -16.03
N ILE A 66 -1.42 -2.45 -16.33
CA ILE A 66 -0.97 -1.49 -15.32
C ILE A 66 -2.20 -0.76 -14.76
N LYS A 67 -2.21 -0.54 -13.45
CA LYS A 67 -3.25 0.25 -12.76
C LYS A 67 -2.84 1.70 -12.53
N ALA A 68 -1.55 1.99 -12.64
CA ALA A 68 -1.00 3.34 -12.50
C ALA A 68 0.42 3.41 -13.06
N SER A 69 0.83 4.62 -13.44
CA SER A 69 2.22 5.00 -13.64
C SER A 69 2.51 6.26 -12.83
N THR A 70 3.65 6.29 -12.13
CA THR A 70 4.18 7.47 -11.44
C THR A 70 5.48 7.89 -12.10
N PHE A 71 5.57 9.14 -12.55
CA PHE A 71 6.79 9.72 -13.11
C PHE A 71 7.64 10.24 -11.95
N ALA A 72 8.45 9.34 -11.37
CA ALA A 72 9.15 9.58 -10.12
C ALA A 72 10.09 10.80 -10.20
N SER A 73 10.90 10.90 -11.27
CA SER A 73 11.80 12.05 -11.48
C SER A 73 11.05 13.39 -11.63
N ARG A 74 9.80 13.39 -12.12
CA ARG A 74 8.98 14.61 -12.23
C ARG A 74 8.28 14.97 -10.93
N LYS A 75 7.85 13.95 -10.17
CA LYS A 75 7.14 14.14 -8.91
C LYS A 75 8.07 14.57 -7.78
N TRP A 76 9.32 14.09 -7.78
CA TRP A 76 10.29 14.35 -6.73
C TRP A 76 11.62 14.80 -7.33
N GLY A 77 11.89 16.10 -7.31
CA GLY A 77 13.07 16.70 -7.94
C GLY A 77 14.38 16.05 -7.50
N TRP A 78 14.51 15.67 -6.23
CA TRP A 78 15.70 15.01 -5.71
C TRP A 78 16.05 13.69 -6.42
N ILE A 79 15.09 13.01 -7.04
CA ILE A 79 15.33 11.81 -7.87
C ILE A 79 15.96 12.21 -9.20
N ALA A 80 15.47 13.28 -9.83
CA ALA A 80 16.05 13.80 -11.07
C ALA A 80 17.46 14.37 -10.86
N ASP A 81 17.75 14.88 -9.65
CA ASP A 81 19.04 15.42 -9.27
C ASP A 81 20.12 14.33 -9.06
N GLN A 82 19.73 13.07 -8.83
CA GLN A 82 20.69 11.96 -8.73
C GLN A 82 21.37 11.65 -10.06
N ASP A 83 20.62 11.77 -11.17
CA ASP A 83 21.13 11.55 -12.52
C ASP A 83 20.37 12.46 -13.52
N PRO A 84 20.99 13.57 -13.96
CA PRO A 84 20.40 14.50 -14.92
C PRO A 84 20.11 13.94 -16.32
N ASP A 85 20.66 12.79 -16.68
CA ASP A 85 20.48 12.17 -18.00
C ASP A 85 19.48 11.03 -17.99
N VAL A 86 18.90 10.70 -16.81
CA VAL A 86 17.97 9.59 -16.63
C VAL A 86 16.63 10.06 -16.06
N THR A 87 15.54 9.57 -16.64
CA THR A 87 14.19 9.73 -16.12
C THR A 87 13.68 8.40 -15.59
N VAL A 88 13.25 8.38 -14.33
CA VAL A 88 12.70 7.20 -13.65
C VAL A 88 11.19 7.33 -13.54
N LEU A 89 10.50 6.26 -13.92
CA LEU A 89 9.07 6.08 -13.67
C LEU A 89 8.80 4.71 -13.06
N ARG A 90 7.61 4.55 -12.49
CA ARG A 90 7.17 3.30 -11.88
C ARG A 90 5.75 2.98 -12.29
N THR A 91 5.54 1.83 -12.89
CA THR A 91 4.19 1.28 -13.09
C THR A 91 3.84 0.33 -11.95
N SER A 92 2.54 0.05 -11.80
CA SER A 92 2.08 -0.97 -10.86
C SER A 92 1.05 -1.88 -11.52
N VAL A 93 1.09 -3.16 -11.17
CA VAL A 93 0.13 -4.19 -11.56
C VAL A 93 -0.40 -4.92 -10.32
N GLY A 94 -1.49 -5.67 -10.47
CA GLY A 94 -2.16 -6.36 -9.37
C GLY A 94 -3.08 -5.42 -8.59
N ARG A 95 -4.37 -5.49 -8.92
CA ARG A 95 -5.47 -4.96 -8.09
C ARG A 95 -5.91 -6.02 -7.08
N TYR A 96 -6.83 -5.62 -6.21
CA TYR A 96 -7.51 -6.59 -5.36
C TYR A 96 -8.15 -7.68 -6.21
N SER A 97 -7.94 -8.95 -5.84
CA SER A 97 -8.35 -10.15 -6.59
C SER A 97 -7.67 -10.39 -7.95
N GLU A 98 -6.74 -9.53 -8.41
CA GLU A 98 -5.96 -9.73 -9.64
C GLU A 98 -4.55 -10.28 -9.33
N THR A 99 -4.48 -11.50 -8.82
CA THR A 99 -3.20 -12.08 -8.37
C THR A 99 -2.44 -12.83 -9.46
N GLU A 100 -3.11 -13.28 -10.53
CA GLU A 100 -2.51 -14.10 -11.60
C GLU A 100 -1.31 -13.40 -12.27
N VAL A 101 -1.44 -12.08 -12.54
CA VAL A 101 -0.38 -11.29 -13.16
C VAL A 101 0.91 -11.28 -12.34
N LEU A 102 0.82 -11.44 -11.02
CA LEU A 102 1.95 -11.37 -10.10
C LEU A 102 2.86 -12.60 -10.17
N GLY A 103 2.33 -13.71 -10.68
CA GLY A 103 3.08 -14.96 -10.90
C GLY A 103 3.96 -14.95 -12.16
N ARG A 104 3.85 -13.91 -13.01
CA ARG A 104 4.68 -13.77 -14.22
C ARG A 104 6.14 -13.51 -13.89
N ALA A 105 7.04 -13.88 -14.81
CA ALA A 105 8.46 -13.55 -14.69
C ALA A 105 8.69 -12.03 -14.76
N ASP A 106 9.82 -11.56 -14.23
CA ASP A 106 10.14 -10.13 -14.20
C ASP A 106 10.17 -9.52 -15.60
N ALA A 107 10.73 -10.24 -16.58
CA ALA A 107 10.77 -9.80 -17.98
C ALA A 107 9.36 -9.59 -18.56
N ASP A 108 8.43 -10.53 -18.31
CA ASP A 108 7.05 -10.42 -18.79
C ASP A 108 6.32 -9.22 -18.15
N LEU A 109 6.58 -8.93 -16.87
CA LEU A 109 6.02 -7.77 -16.18
C LEU A 109 6.56 -6.44 -16.71
N VAL A 110 7.84 -6.42 -17.08
CA VAL A 110 8.47 -5.29 -17.78
C VAL A 110 7.83 -5.10 -19.15
N ASP A 111 7.68 -6.16 -19.94
CA ASP A 111 7.11 -6.08 -21.28
C ASP A 111 5.66 -5.60 -21.28
N VAL A 112 4.84 -6.11 -20.35
CA VAL A 112 3.48 -5.62 -20.12
C VAL A 112 3.47 -4.13 -19.76
N SER A 113 4.35 -3.71 -18.85
CA SER A 113 4.43 -2.30 -18.45
C SER A 113 4.83 -1.39 -19.60
N ARG A 114 5.79 -1.83 -20.42
CA ARG A 114 6.24 -1.10 -21.61
C ARG A 114 5.15 -1.02 -22.68
N HIS A 115 4.41 -2.12 -22.87
CA HIS A 115 3.25 -2.14 -23.77
C HIS A 115 2.23 -1.08 -23.35
N ASP A 116 1.78 -1.12 -22.10
CA ASP A 116 0.75 -0.19 -21.63
C ASP A 116 1.23 1.27 -21.62
N LEU A 117 2.51 1.53 -21.31
CA LEU A 117 3.09 2.88 -21.40
C LEU A 117 3.12 3.40 -22.85
N ARG A 118 3.43 2.53 -23.81
CA ARG A 118 3.37 2.90 -25.22
C ARG A 118 1.94 3.26 -25.62
N GLU A 119 0.96 2.42 -25.27
CA GLU A 119 -0.45 2.67 -25.62
C GLU A 119 -1.06 3.87 -24.86
N ALA A 120 -0.53 4.23 -23.70
CA ALA A 120 -1.05 5.34 -22.89
C ALA A 120 -0.40 6.69 -23.23
N VAL A 121 0.93 6.73 -23.42
CA VAL A 121 1.70 7.97 -23.55
C VAL A 121 2.71 7.96 -24.69
N GLY A 122 2.69 6.94 -25.57
CA GLY A 122 3.58 6.88 -26.73
C GLY A 122 5.05 6.59 -26.41
N LEU A 123 5.38 6.18 -25.17
CA LEU A 123 6.76 5.88 -24.77
C LEU A 123 7.24 4.57 -25.41
N THR A 124 7.95 4.68 -26.53
CA THR A 124 8.45 3.53 -27.32
C THR A 124 9.89 3.14 -26.97
N ALA A 125 10.61 4.01 -26.26
CA ALA A 125 12.01 3.79 -25.90
C ALA A 125 12.23 2.48 -25.12
N ALA A 126 13.44 1.94 -25.21
CA ALA A 126 13.87 0.86 -24.32
C ALA A 126 14.37 1.48 -23.00
N PRO A 127 13.97 0.93 -21.84
CA PRO A 127 14.56 1.35 -20.58
C PRO A 127 16.05 0.98 -20.56
N VAL A 128 16.86 1.83 -19.93
CA VAL A 128 18.28 1.56 -19.67
C VAL A 128 18.46 0.64 -18.46
N GLU A 129 17.49 0.62 -17.55
CA GLU A 129 17.47 -0.26 -16.39
C GLU A 129 16.03 -0.55 -15.94
N THR A 130 15.80 -1.73 -15.37
CA THR A 130 14.50 -2.16 -14.87
C THR A 130 14.62 -2.88 -13.54
N ARG A 131 13.64 -2.68 -12.64
CA ARG A 131 13.54 -3.41 -11.37
C ARG A 131 12.09 -3.76 -11.08
N VAL A 132 11.81 -5.04 -10.86
CA VAL A 132 10.49 -5.52 -10.42
C VAL A 132 10.52 -5.81 -8.92
N THR A 133 9.60 -5.22 -8.16
CA THR A 133 9.43 -5.47 -6.73
C THR A 133 8.01 -5.96 -6.46
N ARG A 134 7.88 -7.16 -5.87
CA ARG A 134 6.60 -7.75 -5.51
C ARG A 134 6.29 -7.52 -4.03
N TRP A 135 5.04 -7.16 -3.76
CA TRP A 135 4.48 -7.04 -2.42
C TRP A 135 3.34 -8.05 -2.32
N THR A 136 3.63 -9.20 -1.72
CA THR A 136 2.63 -10.24 -1.44
C THR A 136 1.92 -9.87 -0.15
N ASP A 137 0.59 -9.85 -0.19
CA ASP A 137 -0.27 -9.44 0.92
C ASP A 137 0.16 -8.11 1.54
N GLY A 138 0.48 -7.15 0.67
CA GLY A 138 1.09 -5.88 1.07
C GLY A 138 0.11 -4.82 1.58
N LEU A 139 -1.18 -4.94 1.24
CA LEU A 139 -2.17 -3.90 1.57
C LEU A 139 -3.46 -4.51 2.14
N PRO A 140 -3.80 -4.27 3.43
CA PRO A 140 -5.05 -4.77 3.98
C PRO A 140 -6.24 -4.11 3.28
N GLN A 141 -7.29 -4.89 3.06
CA GLN A 141 -8.52 -4.42 2.44
C GLN A 141 -9.56 -4.07 3.51
N TYR A 142 -10.23 -2.94 3.32
CA TYR A 142 -11.24 -2.41 4.23
C TYR A 142 -12.64 -2.53 3.59
N PRO A 143 -13.27 -3.72 3.59
CA PRO A 143 -14.61 -3.87 3.07
C PRO A 143 -15.64 -3.18 3.98
N VAL A 144 -16.89 -3.11 3.51
CA VAL A 144 -18.03 -2.70 4.36
C VAL A 144 -18.00 -3.51 5.65
N GLY A 145 -18.05 -2.82 6.80
CA GLY A 145 -17.97 -3.43 8.13
C GLY A 145 -16.57 -3.47 8.75
N HIS A 146 -15.54 -2.95 8.08
CA HIS A 146 -14.17 -2.89 8.59
C HIS A 146 -14.06 -2.26 9.99
N HIS A 147 -14.67 -1.10 10.21
CA HIS A 147 -14.64 -0.44 11.53
C HIS A 147 -15.24 -1.30 12.65
N ALA A 148 -16.34 -2.01 12.37
CA ALA A 148 -16.94 -2.92 13.34
C ALA A 148 -16.01 -4.11 13.65
N ARG A 149 -15.26 -4.61 12.67
CA ARG A 149 -14.23 -5.62 12.88
C ARG A 149 -13.10 -5.11 13.76
N VAL A 150 -12.57 -3.92 13.46
CA VAL A 150 -11.51 -3.29 14.27
C VAL A 150 -11.96 -3.09 15.72
N ALA A 151 -13.19 -2.64 15.93
CA ALA A 151 -13.77 -2.50 17.27
C ALA A 151 -13.83 -3.83 18.03
N ARG A 152 -14.26 -4.93 17.38
CA ARG A 152 -14.25 -6.28 17.99
C ARG A 152 -12.85 -6.76 18.32
N ILE A 153 -11.88 -6.57 17.41
CA ILE A 153 -10.47 -6.92 17.67
C ILE A 153 -9.97 -6.18 18.91
N ARG A 154 -10.18 -4.86 18.99
CA ARG A 154 -9.76 -4.05 20.14
C ARG A 154 -10.46 -4.45 21.43
N ALA A 155 -11.75 -4.78 21.38
CA ALA A 155 -12.49 -5.26 22.55
C ALA A 155 -11.87 -6.55 23.11
N HIS A 156 -11.64 -7.55 22.25
CA HIS A 156 -11.00 -8.81 22.65
C HIS A 156 -9.56 -8.64 23.13
N VAL A 157 -8.78 -7.78 22.49
CA VAL A 157 -7.41 -7.46 22.94
C VAL A 157 -7.43 -6.73 24.28
N GLY A 158 -8.41 -5.85 24.50
CA GLY A 158 -8.56 -5.07 25.75
C GLY A 158 -8.87 -5.92 26.99
N GLU A 159 -9.31 -7.16 26.81
CA GLU A 159 -9.46 -8.14 27.91
C GLU A 159 -8.11 -8.61 28.47
N LEU A 160 -7.00 -8.36 27.77
CA LEU A 160 -5.64 -8.72 28.16
C LEU A 160 -4.84 -7.49 28.61
N PRO A 161 -4.65 -7.29 29.94
CA PRO A 161 -3.89 -6.16 30.44
C PRO A 161 -2.45 -6.14 29.91
N GLY A 162 -2.01 -4.96 29.47
CA GLY A 162 -0.65 -4.77 28.98
C GLY A 162 -0.43 -5.22 27.53
N LEU A 163 -1.51 -5.49 26.77
CA LEU A 163 -1.46 -5.77 25.33
C LEU A 163 -2.19 -4.68 24.53
N ALA A 164 -1.59 -4.25 23.42
CA ALA A 164 -2.21 -3.34 22.46
C ALA A 164 -1.88 -3.75 21.02
N VAL A 165 -2.68 -3.26 20.07
CA VAL A 165 -2.50 -3.51 18.63
C VAL A 165 -2.48 -2.19 17.85
N CYS A 166 -1.64 -2.10 16.82
CA CYS A 166 -1.58 -0.94 15.94
C CYS A 166 -1.06 -1.30 14.54
N GLY A 167 -1.16 -0.34 13.61
CA GLY A 167 -0.61 -0.47 12.25
C GLY A 167 -1.66 -0.36 11.15
N ALA A 168 -1.26 -0.73 9.94
CA ALA A 168 -1.97 -0.41 8.69
C ALA A 168 -3.34 -1.08 8.53
N LEU A 169 -3.73 -2.01 9.40
CA LEU A 169 -5.04 -2.66 9.37
C LEU A 169 -6.12 -1.85 10.08
N TYR A 170 -5.76 -1.05 11.08
CA TYR A 170 -6.75 -0.58 12.06
C TYR A 170 -7.40 0.72 11.58
N ASP A 171 -6.69 1.84 11.72
CA ASP A 171 -7.28 3.18 11.56
C ASP A 171 -6.93 3.84 10.23
N GLY A 172 -6.17 3.16 9.37
CA GLY A 172 -5.79 3.65 8.04
C GLY A 172 -4.51 3.00 7.51
N VAL A 173 -4.46 2.80 6.19
CA VAL A 173 -3.31 2.16 5.52
C VAL A 173 -2.11 3.11 5.35
N GLY A 174 -2.35 4.42 5.41
CA GLY A 174 -1.31 5.44 5.21
C GLY A 174 -0.33 5.51 6.38
N ILE A 175 0.91 5.92 6.09
CA ILE A 175 1.96 6.10 7.10
C ILE A 175 1.50 6.99 8.28
N PRO A 176 0.86 8.15 8.07
CA PRO A 176 0.40 8.99 9.19
C PRO A 176 -0.61 8.27 10.09
N ALA A 177 -1.51 7.48 9.51
CA ALA A 177 -2.49 6.69 10.27
C ALA A 177 -1.81 5.59 11.09
N CYS A 178 -0.82 4.91 10.52
CA CYS A 178 -0.01 3.92 11.25
C CYS A 178 0.71 4.55 12.44
N VAL A 179 1.31 5.72 12.25
CA VAL A 179 2.00 6.47 13.31
C VAL A 179 1.02 6.89 14.41
N ALA A 180 -0.14 7.47 14.05
CA ALA A 180 -1.17 7.84 15.02
C ALA A 180 -1.68 6.63 15.81
N SER A 181 -1.92 5.50 15.13
CA SER A 181 -2.32 4.23 15.74
C SER A 181 -1.27 3.71 16.73
N ALA A 182 0.02 3.86 16.42
CA ALA A 182 1.11 3.45 17.30
C ALA A 182 1.18 4.30 18.58
N TYR A 183 1.05 5.63 18.47
CA TYR A 183 0.97 6.50 19.65
C TYR A 183 -0.22 6.14 20.54
N ALA A 184 -1.41 5.99 19.94
CA ALA A 184 -2.61 5.61 20.67
C ALA A 184 -2.48 4.27 21.40
N ALA A 185 -1.80 3.29 20.78
CA ALA A 185 -1.53 1.99 21.43
C ALA A 185 -0.58 2.12 22.63
N VAL A 186 0.43 3.00 22.57
CA VAL A 186 1.33 3.27 23.70
C VAL A 186 0.60 3.97 24.83
N ASP A 187 -0.23 4.98 24.52
CA ASP A 187 -1.05 5.70 25.52
C ASP A 187 -2.02 4.75 26.24
N GLN A 188 -2.65 3.84 25.49
CA GLN A 188 -3.53 2.79 26.04
C GLN A 188 -2.80 1.91 27.06
N LEU A 189 -1.54 1.54 26.79
CA LEU A 189 -0.75 0.75 27.74
C LEU A 189 -0.42 1.53 29.02
N GLY A 190 -0.39 2.86 28.95
CA GLY A 190 -0.30 3.77 30.10
C GLY A 190 -1.63 4.03 30.81
N GLY A 191 -2.74 3.50 30.29
CA GLY A 191 -4.09 3.67 30.84
C GLY A 191 -4.89 4.81 30.24
N ASP A 192 -4.34 5.56 29.28
CA ASP A 192 -5.06 6.61 28.56
C ASP A 192 -5.70 6.05 27.28
N LEU A 193 -7.03 5.99 27.27
CA LEU A 193 -7.80 5.46 26.14
C LEU A 193 -8.29 6.54 25.18
N THR A 194 -7.93 7.80 25.40
CA THR A 194 -8.48 8.95 24.66
C THR A 194 -8.17 8.85 23.17
N ALA A 195 -6.90 8.71 22.81
CA ALA A 195 -6.46 8.64 21.41
C ALA A 195 -7.06 7.42 20.66
N VAL A 196 -7.15 6.26 21.32
CA VAL A 196 -7.76 5.05 20.72
C VAL A 196 -9.24 5.25 20.45
N ARG A 197 -9.97 5.90 21.37
CA ARG A 197 -11.40 6.22 21.21
C ARG A 197 -11.61 7.23 20.09
N GLU A 198 -10.77 8.25 20.00
CA GLU A 198 -10.81 9.24 18.93
C GLU A 198 -10.58 8.60 17.56
N LEU A 199 -9.53 7.77 17.40
CA LEU A 199 -9.27 7.06 16.15
C LEU A 199 -10.40 6.10 15.76
N THR A 200 -11.02 5.45 16.74
CA THR A 200 -12.16 4.54 16.50
C THR A 200 -13.40 5.31 16.04
N ALA A 201 -13.64 6.50 16.59
CA ALA A 201 -14.79 7.34 16.23
C ALA A 201 -14.56 8.14 14.92
N ALA A 202 -13.31 8.56 14.69
CA ALA A 202 -12.89 9.37 13.56
C ALA A 202 -11.53 8.87 13.05
N PRO A 203 -11.53 7.89 12.11
CA PRO A 203 -10.31 7.40 11.49
C PRO A 203 -9.53 8.55 10.83
N VAL A 204 -8.20 8.41 10.77
CA VAL A 204 -7.33 9.45 10.22
C VAL A 204 -7.73 9.75 8.78
N ARG A 205 -8.23 10.96 8.55
CA ARG A 205 -8.57 11.44 7.20
C ARG A 205 -7.29 11.74 6.44
N SER A 206 -7.20 11.28 5.19
CA SER A 206 -6.14 11.74 4.32
C SER A 206 -6.36 13.23 4.03
N LEU A 207 -5.39 14.08 4.39
CA LEU A 207 -5.44 15.52 4.07
C LEU A 207 -5.47 15.80 2.55
N HIS A 208 -5.19 14.79 1.72
CA HIS A 208 -5.00 14.94 0.28
C HIS A 208 -5.79 13.95 -0.59
N GLY A 209 -6.85 13.29 -0.08
CA GLY A 209 -7.74 12.44 -0.90
C GLY A 209 -7.00 11.54 -1.88
N GLY A 210 -6.24 10.56 -1.37
CA GLY A 210 -5.43 9.68 -2.19
C GLY A 210 -6.24 8.47 -2.67
N ALA A 211 -5.96 7.98 -3.88
CA ALA A 211 -6.56 6.78 -4.46
C ALA A 211 -6.51 5.60 -3.47
N GLY A 212 -7.65 5.29 -2.85
CA GLY A 212 -7.75 4.43 -1.68
C GLY A 212 -8.92 4.77 -0.74
N GLU A 213 -9.54 5.94 -0.92
CA GLU A 213 -10.95 6.17 -0.52
C GLU A 213 -11.92 5.66 -1.58
#